data_AF-A0A804HTQ8-F1
#
_entry.id   AF-A0A804HTQ8-F1
#
_cell.length_a   1.000
_cell.length_b   1.000
_cell.length_c   1.000
_cell.angle_alpha   90.00
_cell.angle_beta   90.00
_cell.angle_gamma   90.00
#
_symmetry.space_group_name_H-M   'P 1'
#
loop_
_entity.id
_entity.type
_entity.pdbx_description
1 polymer ?
#
loop_
_entity_poly.entity_id
_entity_poly.type
_entity_poly.pdbx_seq_one_letter_code
_entity_poly.pdbx_strand_id
1 'polypeptide(L)'
;MATAAGEGSAARRFWIGSKKESVFASYTPFMVCLAAGKLDMDTFRNFIAQDVFFLRAFSHAYEMAEECSDDDDAKAAINELRKAVLDKLKVYDSVVQEWGIDPTKEIIPNPATLKYTEFLLATADGKIEGGKGAGKIVTPFEKTKVAAYTVGAMTPCIRLYAFLGKELQFHMQYEGNGHPYKKWVDTYSSASFEARASQIEELLDKLSVSLTGEELEIIEKLYHRAMELEIEFYNAQPIVQPVVVPFTKLHEAANHLAFFSDFDLTCTVLDSSAILAEIAILSAFKAGQSGTDNLSAQRLPSDMRNSWDALSRQYTEEHEQCIESLLPSEQAKAFDYESLCKNLEQLSNFEKRTNCRVIESGLLKGIHLEDIKKAGERLVLQDGCREFFQKVIKIKEKLNVDCHILSYCWCADLIRSAFSSVGCTDDLSIHSNEFDYEESVSTGEIVRTMESPMDKVKTFRSILTNLSSEKKHLSVYIGDSVGDLLCLLEADVGIVIGSSISLRRVGEQFGVSFVPLYPGLIRKQREVPSEDSLVWNGLSGVLYTASSWTEIHAFLFGA
;
A
#
# COMPACT_ATOMS: atom_id res chain seq x y z
N MET A 1 12.64 23.07 2.75
CA MET A 1 12.07 23.68 3.97
C MET A 1 11.14 22.66 4.57
N ALA A 2 11.45 22.22 5.80
CA ALA A 2 10.64 21.27 6.55
C ALA A 2 9.31 21.90 6.94
N THR A 3 8.21 21.36 6.45
CA THR A 3 6.85 21.79 6.82
C THR A 3 6.03 20.56 7.18
N ALA A 4 5.50 20.58 8.41
CA ALA A 4 4.61 19.62 9.07
C ALA A 4 5.25 18.37 9.72
N ALA A 5 6.27 18.55 10.58
CA ALA A 5 6.53 17.59 11.66
C ALA A 5 5.45 17.79 12.74
N GLY A 6 4.54 16.82 12.84
CA GLY A 6 3.23 16.88 13.48
C GLY A 6 3.12 17.41 14.91
N GLU A 7 2.09 18.24 15.12
CA GLU A 7 1.46 18.43 16.43
C GLU A 7 0.87 17.08 16.90
N GLY A 8 1.58 16.36 17.76
CA GLY A 8 1.13 15.09 18.31
C GLY A 8 2.13 14.49 19.29
N SER A 9 1.66 13.61 20.17
CA SER A 9 2.50 12.92 21.15
C SER A 9 3.48 11.93 20.48
N ALA A 10 4.52 11.50 21.20
CA ALA A 10 5.57 10.64 20.65
C ALA A 10 4.99 9.30 20.18
N ALA A 11 4.17 8.67 21.02
CA ALA A 11 3.49 7.41 20.70
C ALA A 11 2.65 7.53 19.43
N ARG A 12 1.88 8.62 19.27
CA ARG A 12 1.06 8.87 18.08
C ARG A 12 1.91 9.03 16.82
N ARG A 13 3.03 9.76 16.90
CA ARG A 13 3.95 9.90 15.76
C ARG A 13 4.51 8.55 15.33
N PHE A 14 4.95 7.73 16.27
CA PHE A 14 5.51 6.41 15.97
C PHE A 14 4.47 5.47 15.35
N TRP A 15 3.25 5.43 15.88
CA TRP A 15 2.16 4.65 15.28
C TRP A 15 1.82 5.10 13.85
N ILE A 16 1.77 6.42 13.60
CA ILE A 16 1.55 6.95 12.24
C ILE A 16 2.71 6.56 11.32
N GLY A 17 3.96 6.64 11.80
CA GLY A 17 5.15 6.21 11.07
C GLY A 17 5.12 4.72 10.71
N SER A 18 4.55 3.88 11.57
CA SER A 18 4.44 2.43 11.36
C SER A 18 3.14 1.97 10.70
N LYS A 19 2.44 2.87 9.98
CA LYS A 19 1.19 2.54 9.28
C LYS A 19 1.40 1.47 8.20
N LYS A 20 2.58 1.45 7.58
CA LYS A 20 2.91 0.46 6.54
C LYS A 20 2.94 -0.95 7.11
N GLU A 21 3.58 -1.11 8.26
CA GLU A 21 3.73 -2.36 8.98
C GLU A 21 2.39 -2.88 9.50
N SER A 22 1.50 -1.99 9.97
CA SER A 22 0.16 -2.41 10.40
C SER A 22 -0.69 -2.95 9.25
N VAL A 23 -0.56 -2.39 8.04
CA VAL A 23 -1.18 -2.95 6.82
C VAL A 23 -0.58 -4.31 6.50
N PHE A 24 0.75 -4.45 6.50
CA PHE A 24 1.40 -5.74 6.26
C PHE A 24 0.98 -6.82 7.26
N ALA A 25 0.84 -6.48 8.54
CA ALA A 25 0.38 -7.40 9.57
C ALA A 25 -1.04 -7.94 9.26
N SER A 26 -1.98 -7.06 8.90
CA SER A 26 -3.35 -7.44 8.52
C SER A 26 -3.39 -8.39 7.31
N TYR A 27 -2.48 -8.19 6.37
CA TYR A 27 -2.41 -8.96 5.12
C TYR A 27 -1.56 -10.24 5.22
N THR A 28 -1.08 -10.61 6.41
CA THR A 28 -0.42 -11.90 6.59
C THR A 28 -1.39 -13.06 6.30
N PRO A 29 -0.90 -14.20 5.78
CA PRO A 29 -1.76 -15.36 5.52
C PRO A 29 -2.49 -15.85 6.79
N PHE A 30 -1.83 -15.75 7.94
CA PHE A 30 -2.41 -16.05 9.24
C PHE A 30 -3.65 -15.17 9.52
N MET A 31 -3.51 -13.85 9.41
CA MET A 31 -4.60 -12.90 9.71
C MET A 31 -5.77 -13.02 8.74
N VAL A 32 -5.50 -13.14 7.44
CA VAL A 32 -6.56 -13.30 6.43
C VAL A 32 -7.33 -14.62 6.64
N CYS A 33 -6.64 -15.72 6.95
CA CYS A 33 -7.30 -17.00 7.27
C CYS A 33 -8.10 -16.93 8.57
N LEU A 34 -7.58 -16.24 9.59
CA LEU A 34 -8.26 -16.06 10.87
C LEU A 34 -9.54 -15.25 10.68
N ALA A 35 -9.47 -14.13 9.94
CA ALA A 35 -10.62 -13.29 9.60
C ALA A 35 -11.69 -14.01 8.77
N ALA A 36 -11.25 -14.95 7.94
CA ALA A 36 -12.12 -15.79 7.13
C ALA A 36 -12.77 -16.94 7.93
N GLY A 37 -12.35 -17.21 9.17
CA GLY A 37 -12.78 -18.38 9.92
C GLY A 37 -12.27 -19.71 9.33
N LYS A 38 -11.23 -19.65 8.48
CA LYS A 38 -10.65 -20.78 7.74
C LYS A 38 -9.23 -21.15 8.18
N LEU A 39 -8.66 -20.43 9.15
CA LEU A 39 -7.39 -20.81 9.76
C LEU A 39 -7.53 -22.21 10.36
N ASP A 40 -6.51 -23.04 10.17
CA ASP A 40 -6.45 -24.35 10.82
C ASP A 40 -6.33 -24.21 12.36
N MET A 41 -7.02 -25.09 13.08
CA MET A 41 -7.08 -24.99 14.54
C MET A 41 -5.74 -25.35 15.20
N ASP A 42 -4.96 -26.27 14.62
CA ASP A 42 -3.63 -26.61 15.15
C ASP A 42 -2.62 -25.49 14.88
N THR A 43 -2.73 -24.79 13.74
CA THR A 43 -2.02 -23.52 13.51
C THR A 43 -2.35 -22.49 14.58
N PHE A 44 -3.64 -22.28 14.88
CA PHE A 44 -4.04 -21.32 15.91
C PHE A 44 -3.51 -21.71 17.28
N ARG A 45 -3.59 -23.00 17.65
CA ARG A 45 -3.01 -23.53 18.89
C ARG A 45 -1.50 -23.29 19.00
N ASN A 46 -0.77 -23.52 17.91
CA ASN A 46 0.67 -23.26 17.85
C ASN A 46 0.98 -21.78 18.05
N PHE A 47 0.22 -20.88 17.40
CA PHE A 47 0.35 -19.44 17.61
C PHE A 47 0.15 -19.05 19.08
N ILE A 48 -0.88 -19.60 19.73
CA ILE A 48 -1.16 -19.34 21.15
C ILE A 48 -0.07 -19.91 22.08
N ALA A 49 0.57 -21.03 21.71
CA ALA A 49 1.75 -21.54 22.42
C ALA A 49 2.93 -20.57 22.30
N GLN A 50 3.22 -20.07 21.09
CA GLN A 50 4.27 -19.08 20.88
C GLN A 50 3.97 -17.76 21.62
N ASP A 51 2.72 -17.29 21.62
CA ASP A 51 2.29 -16.08 22.34
C ASP A 51 2.60 -16.21 23.84
N VAL A 52 2.44 -17.38 24.45
CA VAL A 52 2.78 -17.52 25.88
C VAL A 52 4.26 -17.51 26.17
N PHE A 53 5.07 -18.11 25.31
CA PHE A 53 6.51 -17.96 25.44
C PHE A 53 6.90 -16.47 25.37
N PHE A 54 6.31 -15.75 24.41
CA PHE A 54 6.51 -14.31 24.25
C PHE A 54 6.03 -13.50 25.46
N LEU A 55 4.83 -13.74 25.99
CA LEU A 55 4.26 -13.00 27.12
C LEU A 55 5.08 -13.19 28.42
N ARG A 56 5.78 -14.31 28.59
CA ARG A 56 6.73 -14.48 29.71
C ARG A 56 7.89 -13.51 29.61
N ALA A 57 8.50 -13.39 28.42
CA ALA A 57 9.54 -12.39 28.17
C ALA A 57 8.98 -10.96 28.28
N PHE A 58 7.77 -10.72 27.79
CA PHE A 58 7.08 -9.43 27.87
C PHE A 58 6.84 -9.00 29.32
N SER A 59 6.41 -9.93 30.20
CA SER A 59 6.28 -9.65 31.63
C SER A 59 7.61 -9.37 32.32
N HIS A 60 8.70 -10.01 31.88
CA HIS A 60 10.03 -9.77 32.43
C HIS A 60 10.61 -8.43 31.96
N ALA A 61 10.36 -8.04 30.71
CA ALA A 61 10.72 -6.71 30.22
C ALA A 61 10.02 -5.59 31.01
N TYR A 62 8.74 -5.75 31.37
CA TYR A 62 8.08 -4.81 32.27
C TYR A 62 8.73 -4.74 33.66
N GLU A 63 9.12 -5.88 34.23
CA GLU A 63 9.84 -5.91 35.52
C GLU A 63 11.13 -5.10 35.45
N MET A 64 11.93 -5.32 34.42
CA MET A 64 13.18 -4.58 34.20
C MET A 64 12.93 -3.09 33.96
N ALA A 65 11.87 -2.73 33.23
CA ALA A 65 11.47 -1.34 33.01
C ALA A 65 11.02 -0.66 34.33
N GLU A 66 10.28 -1.37 35.18
CA GLU A 66 9.85 -0.91 36.51
C GLU A 66 11.06 -0.62 37.40
N GLU A 67 12.05 -1.52 37.43
CA GLU A 67 13.31 -1.36 38.17
C GLU A 67 14.18 -0.20 37.65
N CYS A 68 14.03 0.14 36.37
CA CYS A 68 14.76 1.21 35.71
C CYS A 68 14.05 2.57 35.76
N SER A 69 12.78 2.63 36.15
CA SER A 69 12.07 3.89 36.34
C SER A 69 12.44 4.55 37.66
N ASP A 70 12.59 5.87 37.70
CA ASP A 70 12.73 6.64 38.95
C ASP A 70 11.45 7.38 39.36
N ASP A 71 10.45 7.46 38.47
CA ASP A 71 9.16 8.13 38.69
C ASP A 71 8.13 7.12 39.24
N ASP A 72 7.55 7.41 40.41
CA ASP A 72 6.65 6.50 41.12
C ASP A 72 5.34 6.24 40.37
N ASP A 73 4.79 7.25 39.69
CA ASP A 73 3.60 7.10 38.85
C ASP A 73 3.89 6.20 37.63
N ALA A 74 5.06 6.35 37.00
CA ALA A 74 5.49 5.50 35.89
C ALA A 74 5.71 4.06 36.36
N LYS A 75 6.30 3.84 37.54
CA LYS A 75 6.39 2.50 38.16
C LYS A 75 5.00 1.90 38.37
N ALA A 76 4.06 2.67 38.93
CA ALA A 76 2.70 2.20 39.14
C ALA A 76 2.03 1.80 37.82
N ALA A 77 2.16 2.62 36.78
CA ALA A 77 1.63 2.32 35.45
C ALA A 77 2.26 1.06 34.82
N ILE A 78 3.59 0.91 34.89
CA ILE A 78 4.30 -0.28 34.43
C ILE A 78 3.84 -1.53 35.20
N ASN A 79 3.70 -1.41 36.52
CA ASN A 79 3.26 -2.51 37.37
C ASN A 79 1.83 -2.97 37.06
N GLU A 80 0.92 -2.04 36.77
CA GLU A 80 -0.44 -2.34 36.32
C GLU A 80 -0.44 -3.07 34.97
N LEU A 81 0.33 -2.58 33.99
CA LEU A 81 0.47 -3.23 32.68
C LEU A 81 1.07 -4.66 32.82
N ARG A 82 2.08 -4.81 33.68
CA ARG A 82 2.68 -6.12 34.02
C ARG A 82 1.66 -7.07 34.65
N LYS A 83 0.87 -6.60 35.62
CA LYS A 83 -0.19 -7.39 36.26
C LYS A 83 -1.21 -7.88 35.25
N ALA A 84 -1.64 -7.05 34.30
CA ALA A 84 -2.56 -7.46 33.25
C ALA A 84 -2.02 -8.61 32.39
N VAL A 85 -0.72 -8.59 32.06
CA VAL A 85 -0.05 -9.69 31.34
C VAL A 85 0.04 -10.96 32.19
N LEU A 86 0.43 -10.82 33.47
CA LEU A 86 0.46 -11.96 34.40
C LEU A 86 -0.92 -12.58 34.60
N ASP A 87 -1.98 -11.78 34.65
CA ASP A 87 -3.34 -12.29 34.76
C ASP A 87 -3.78 -13.00 33.48
N LYS A 88 -3.40 -12.50 32.29
CA LYS A 88 -3.57 -13.22 31.01
C LYS A 88 -2.83 -14.57 31.03
N LEU A 89 -1.60 -14.61 31.57
CA LEU A 89 -0.82 -15.83 31.74
C LEU A 89 -1.42 -16.81 32.77
N LYS A 90 -2.08 -16.35 33.84
CA LYS A 90 -2.79 -17.24 34.79
C LYS A 90 -4.05 -17.84 34.18
N VAL A 91 -4.75 -17.06 33.37
CA VAL A 91 -5.94 -17.51 32.61
C VAL A 91 -5.53 -18.44 31.46
N TYR A 92 -4.24 -18.50 31.12
CA TYR A 92 -3.73 -19.44 30.14
C TYR A 92 -4.02 -20.88 30.56
N ASP A 93 -3.75 -21.29 31.80
CA ASP A 93 -3.98 -22.67 32.24
C ASP A 93 -5.43 -23.14 32.05
N SER A 94 -6.41 -22.23 32.14
CA SER A 94 -7.82 -22.54 31.90
C SER A 94 -8.25 -22.39 30.44
N VAL A 95 -7.78 -21.38 29.70
CA VAL A 95 -8.14 -21.12 28.29
C VAL A 95 -7.45 -22.10 27.33
N VAL A 96 -6.26 -22.57 27.67
CA VAL A 96 -5.46 -23.52 26.88
C VAL A 96 -6.08 -24.91 26.92
N GLN A 97 -6.66 -25.29 28.06
CA GLN A 97 -7.50 -26.49 28.15
C GLN A 97 -8.75 -26.37 27.28
N GLU A 98 -9.43 -25.21 27.27
CA GLU A 98 -10.60 -24.97 26.40
C GLU A 98 -10.26 -25.08 24.91
N TRP A 99 -9.04 -24.69 24.52
CA TRP A 99 -8.57 -24.79 23.14
C TRP A 99 -7.85 -26.09 22.82
N GLY A 100 -7.68 -26.99 23.78
CA GLY A 100 -7.08 -28.32 23.58
C GLY A 100 -5.56 -28.33 23.46
N ILE A 101 -4.87 -27.32 24.00
CA ILE A 101 -3.42 -27.29 24.14
C ILE A 101 -3.08 -27.97 25.48
N ASP A 102 -2.03 -28.78 25.50
CA ASP A 102 -1.55 -29.40 26.74
C ASP A 102 -0.60 -28.44 27.48
N PRO A 103 -1.00 -27.89 28.65
CA PRO A 103 -0.16 -26.94 29.40
C PRO A 103 1.12 -27.58 29.96
N THR A 104 1.21 -28.91 29.99
CA THR A 104 2.40 -29.64 30.46
C THR A 104 3.45 -29.83 29.39
N LYS A 105 3.10 -29.61 28.11
CA LYS A 105 4.01 -29.76 26.99
C LYS A 105 4.95 -28.56 26.91
N GLU A 106 6.25 -28.84 26.81
CA GLU A 106 7.25 -27.80 26.63
C GLU A 106 6.99 -27.02 25.33
N ILE A 107 6.90 -25.69 25.44
CA ILE A 107 6.74 -24.79 24.31
C ILE A 107 8.12 -24.59 23.68
N ILE A 108 8.33 -25.15 22.50
CA ILE A 108 9.54 -24.93 21.72
C ILE A 108 9.33 -23.65 20.90
N PRO A 109 10.05 -22.55 21.19
CA PRO A 109 9.86 -21.31 20.48
C PRO A 109 10.44 -21.41 19.06
N ASN A 110 9.72 -20.87 18.08
CA ASN A 110 10.23 -20.79 16.71
C ASN A 110 11.28 -19.65 16.60
N PRO A 111 12.08 -19.61 15.51
CA PRO A 111 13.12 -18.60 15.36
C PRO A 111 12.63 -17.14 15.43
N ALA A 112 11.44 -16.84 14.92
CA ALA A 112 10.89 -15.48 14.97
C ALA A 112 10.48 -15.09 16.39
N THR A 113 9.84 -16.01 17.13
CA THR A 113 9.49 -15.83 18.54
C THR A 113 10.75 -15.63 19.39
N LEU A 114 11.78 -16.46 19.22
CA LEU A 114 13.07 -16.27 19.91
C LEU A 114 13.67 -14.90 19.62
N LYS A 115 13.81 -14.55 18.33
CA LYS A 115 14.37 -13.27 17.89
C LYS A 115 13.64 -12.08 18.49
N TYR A 116 12.30 -12.13 18.59
CA TYR A 116 11.53 -11.07 19.21
C TYR A 116 11.76 -11.00 20.73
N THR A 117 11.71 -12.13 21.43
CA THR A 117 11.98 -12.14 22.87
C THR A 117 13.40 -11.69 23.21
N GLU A 118 14.41 -12.07 22.43
CA GLU A 118 15.79 -11.65 22.61
C GLU A 118 15.96 -10.15 22.37
N PHE A 119 15.35 -9.60 21.32
CA PHE A 119 15.32 -8.15 21.07
C PHE A 119 14.72 -7.38 22.25
N LEU A 120 13.57 -7.85 22.75
CA LEU A 120 12.87 -7.17 23.84
C LEU A 120 13.68 -7.21 25.13
N LEU A 121 14.20 -8.37 25.51
CA LEU A 121 15.01 -8.53 26.72
C LEU A 121 16.36 -7.82 26.64
N ALA A 122 17.00 -7.80 25.46
CA ALA A 122 18.22 -7.03 25.25
C ALA A 122 17.96 -5.52 25.41
N THR A 123 16.84 -5.02 24.86
CA THR A 123 16.43 -3.62 25.03
C THR A 123 16.21 -3.29 26.50
N ALA A 124 15.50 -4.17 27.23
CA ALA A 124 15.27 -4.04 28.67
C ALA A 124 16.54 -4.09 29.52
N ASP A 125 17.56 -4.84 29.08
CA ASP A 125 18.90 -4.91 29.68
C ASP A 125 19.79 -3.69 29.30
N GLY A 126 19.26 -2.75 28.52
CA GLY A 126 19.97 -1.56 28.06
C GLY A 126 20.96 -1.80 26.91
N LYS A 127 20.90 -2.96 26.24
CA LYS A 127 21.73 -3.31 25.08
C LYS A 127 21.08 -2.78 23.80
N ILE A 128 21.30 -1.49 23.51
CA ILE A 128 20.70 -0.80 22.36
C ILE A 128 21.80 -0.45 21.35
N GLU A 129 21.66 -0.94 20.11
CA GLU A 129 22.58 -0.61 19.01
C GLU A 129 22.41 0.84 18.57
N GLY A 130 23.52 1.56 18.37
CA GLY A 130 23.54 2.95 17.88
C GLY A 130 23.49 4.03 18.97
N GLY A 131 23.24 3.68 20.23
CA GLY A 131 23.62 4.55 21.36
C GLY A 131 25.15 4.57 21.50
N LYS A 132 25.74 5.71 21.90
CA LYS A 132 27.14 5.69 22.40
C LYS A 132 27.20 4.60 23.46
N GLY A 133 27.97 3.55 23.16
CA GLY A 133 27.80 2.23 23.76
C GLY A 133 27.62 2.28 25.28
N ALA A 134 26.80 1.36 25.77
CA ALA A 134 26.64 1.06 27.19
C ALA A 134 28.00 0.65 27.81
N GLY A 135 28.84 1.63 28.11
CA GLY A 135 29.66 1.56 29.29
C GLY A 135 28.68 1.59 30.46
N LYS A 136 28.62 0.46 31.20
CA LYS A 136 28.02 0.27 32.54
C LYS A 136 27.02 1.37 32.92
N ILE A 137 25.71 1.14 32.86
CA ILE A 137 24.67 2.10 33.32
C ILE A 137 25.11 2.71 34.67
N VAL A 138 25.50 3.99 34.70
CA VAL A 138 26.15 4.62 35.87
C VAL A 138 25.17 5.48 36.66
N THR A 139 24.16 6.06 36.00
CA THR A 139 23.31 7.10 36.61
C THR A 139 21.81 6.75 36.63
N PRO A 140 21.03 7.26 37.61
CA PRO A 140 19.57 7.13 37.62
C PRO A 140 18.90 7.65 36.33
N PHE A 141 19.44 8.73 35.76
CA PHE A 141 18.99 9.28 34.48
C PHE A 141 19.16 8.29 33.32
N GLU A 142 20.26 7.53 33.26
CA GLU A 142 20.46 6.48 32.26
C GLU A 142 19.51 5.31 32.45
N LYS A 143 19.15 4.96 33.70
CA LYS A 143 18.13 3.94 33.99
C LYS A 143 16.76 4.36 33.47
N THR A 144 16.33 5.59 33.74
CA THR A 144 15.03 6.08 33.27
C THR A 144 14.91 6.05 31.74
N LYS A 145 16.01 6.26 31.00
CA LYS A 145 16.03 6.07 29.54
C LYS A 145 15.79 4.63 29.12
N VAL A 146 16.39 3.66 29.80
CA VAL A 146 16.15 2.23 29.53
C VAL A 146 14.67 1.88 29.73
N ALA A 147 14.01 2.43 30.76
CA ALA A 147 12.57 2.27 30.91
C ALA A 147 11.78 2.83 29.71
N ALA A 148 12.13 4.05 29.25
CA ALA A 148 11.51 4.66 28.07
C ALA A 148 11.73 3.84 26.78
N TYR A 149 12.95 3.35 26.55
CA TYR A 149 13.29 2.49 25.41
C TYR A 149 12.55 1.15 25.44
N THR A 150 12.45 0.55 26.62
CA THR A 150 11.73 -0.72 26.82
C THR A 150 10.25 -0.54 26.56
N VAL A 151 9.63 0.49 27.15
CA VAL A 151 8.22 0.82 26.89
C VAL A 151 8.02 1.09 25.41
N GLY A 152 8.91 1.86 24.76
CA GLY A 152 8.88 2.13 23.32
C GLY A 152 8.90 0.88 22.44
N ALA A 153 9.68 -0.14 22.81
CA ALA A 153 9.73 -1.43 22.13
C ALA A 153 8.50 -2.32 22.40
N MET A 154 7.77 -2.07 23.49
CA MET A 154 6.59 -2.84 23.92
C MET A 154 5.26 -2.26 23.43
N THR A 155 5.16 -0.92 23.33
CA THR A 155 3.98 -0.20 22.84
C THR A 155 3.41 -0.74 21.52
N PRO A 156 4.21 -1.00 20.46
CA PRO A 156 3.66 -1.45 19.18
C PRO A 156 2.89 -2.76 19.27
N CYS A 157 3.32 -3.72 20.12
CA CYS A 157 2.60 -4.97 20.31
C CYS A 157 1.16 -4.73 20.79
N ILE A 158 0.99 -3.95 21.86
CA ILE A 158 -0.34 -3.69 22.43
C ILE A 158 -1.21 -2.88 21.46
N ARG A 159 -0.65 -1.84 20.83
CA ARG A 159 -1.39 -1.01 19.88
C ARG A 159 -1.79 -1.79 18.62
N LEU A 160 -0.89 -2.60 18.06
CA LEU A 160 -1.17 -3.41 16.87
C LEU A 160 -2.28 -4.43 17.13
N TYR A 161 -2.26 -5.12 18.26
CA TYR A 161 -3.34 -6.06 18.61
C TYR A 161 -4.69 -5.36 18.79
N ALA A 162 -4.72 -4.17 19.39
CA ALA A 162 -5.96 -3.38 19.51
C ALA A 162 -6.51 -2.98 18.12
N PHE A 163 -5.62 -2.57 17.22
CA PHE A 163 -5.96 -2.26 15.82
C PHE A 163 -6.50 -3.48 15.08
N LEU A 164 -5.76 -4.60 15.07
CA LEU A 164 -6.14 -5.83 14.39
C LEU A 164 -7.44 -6.40 14.96
N GLY A 165 -7.64 -6.37 16.29
CA GLY A 165 -8.87 -6.80 16.92
C GLY A 165 -10.10 -6.04 16.40
N LYS A 166 -10.00 -4.72 16.28
CA LYS A 166 -11.06 -3.87 15.71
C LYS A 166 -11.33 -4.17 14.23
N GLU A 167 -10.27 -4.27 13.43
CA GLU A 167 -10.38 -4.59 12.00
C GLU A 167 -11.08 -5.96 11.80
N LEU A 168 -10.64 -6.98 12.53
CA LEU A 168 -11.21 -8.33 12.44
C LEU A 168 -12.67 -8.36 12.87
N GLN A 169 -13.07 -7.61 13.91
CA GLN A 169 -14.44 -7.63 14.41
C GLN A 169 -15.48 -7.20 13.36
N PHE A 170 -15.12 -6.30 12.43
CA PHE A 170 -16.00 -5.94 11.31
C PHE A 170 -16.29 -7.11 10.36
N HIS A 171 -15.35 -8.05 10.20
CA HIS A 171 -15.48 -9.17 9.27
C HIS A 171 -16.19 -10.39 9.87
N MET A 172 -16.27 -10.45 11.20
CA MET A 172 -16.92 -11.55 11.93
C MET A 172 -18.44 -11.46 12.00
N GLN A 173 -19.00 -10.25 11.84
CA GLN A 173 -20.45 -10.01 11.98
C GLN A 173 -21.30 -10.82 10.98
N TYR A 174 -20.68 -11.27 9.88
CA TYR A 174 -21.35 -12.02 8.81
C TYR A 174 -21.63 -13.49 9.14
N GLU A 175 -20.94 -14.09 10.13
CA GLU A 175 -21.10 -15.52 10.48
C GLU A 175 -21.89 -15.75 11.79
N GLY A 176 -22.41 -14.69 12.40
CA GLY A 176 -23.09 -14.77 13.69
C GLY A 176 -22.18 -15.29 14.81
N ASN A 177 -22.74 -16.03 15.77
CA ASN A 177 -21.98 -16.59 16.90
C ASN A 177 -21.12 -17.83 16.56
N GLY A 178 -21.05 -18.24 15.28
CA GLY A 178 -20.40 -19.49 14.86
C GLY A 178 -18.90 -19.40 14.55
N HIS A 179 -18.31 -18.20 14.54
CA HIS A 179 -16.92 -18.03 14.12
C HIS A 179 -15.92 -18.64 15.13
N PRO A 180 -15.01 -19.54 14.73
CA PRO A 180 -14.15 -20.30 15.66
C PRO A 180 -13.28 -19.42 16.57
N TYR A 181 -12.81 -18.28 16.05
CA TYR A 181 -11.87 -17.39 16.73
C TYR A 181 -12.52 -16.22 17.47
N LYS A 182 -13.84 -16.23 17.66
CA LYS A 182 -14.60 -15.09 18.21
C LYS A 182 -14.11 -14.60 19.56
N LYS A 183 -13.86 -15.51 20.50
CA LYS A 183 -13.38 -15.16 21.84
C LYS A 183 -12.04 -14.41 21.80
N TRP A 184 -11.14 -14.81 20.91
CA TRP A 184 -9.85 -14.15 20.73
C TRP A 184 -10.05 -12.73 20.19
N VAL A 185 -10.83 -12.57 19.11
CA VAL A 185 -11.08 -11.25 18.51
C VAL A 185 -11.81 -10.31 19.48
N ASP A 186 -12.87 -10.79 20.15
CA ASP A 186 -13.63 -9.99 21.12
C ASP A 186 -12.75 -9.49 22.28
N THR A 187 -11.67 -10.21 22.63
CA THR A 187 -10.73 -9.78 23.67
C THR A 187 -9.96 -8.54 23.22
N TYR A 188 -9.38 -8.58 22.03
CA TYR A 188 -8.52 -7.52 21.50
C TYR A 188 -9.29 -6.33 20.94
N SER A 189 -10.52 -6.54 20.50
CA SER A 189 -11.41 -5.45 20.06
C SER A 189 -12.15 -4.76 21.22
N SER A 190 -12.04 -5.29 22.44
CA SER A 190 -12.75 -4.76 23.61
C SER A 190 -12.28 -3.37 24.02
N ALA A 191 -13.19 -2.56 24.56
CA ALA A 191 -12.86 -1.27 25.16
C ALA A 191 -11.80 -1.38 26.26
N SER A 192 -11.78 -2.50 26.99
CA SER A 192 -10.76 -2.77 28.01
C SER A 192 -9.35 -2.92 27.43
N PHE A 193 -9.22 -3.49 26.23
CA PHE A 193 -7.94 -3.69 25.57
C PHE A 193 -7.47 -2.40 24.91
N GLU A 194 -8.39 -1.64 24.32
CA GLU A 194 -8.11 -0.28 23.85
C GLU A 194 -7.59 0.62 24.99
N ALA A 195 -8.22 0.58 26.17
CA ALA A 195 -7.76 1.36 27.33
C ALA A 195 -6.32 0.99 27.74
N ARG A 196 -5.92 -0.28 27.62
CA ARG A 196 -4.53 -0.71 27.87
C ARG A 196 -3.57 -0.20 26.80
N ALA A 197 -3.98 -0.18 25.54
CA ALA A 197 -3.18 0.41 24.45
C ALA A 197 -2.96 1.90 24.70
N SER A 198 -4.00 2.64 25.09
CA SER A 198 -3.87 4.04 25.48
C SER A 198 -2.98 4.23 26.71
N GLN A 199 -3.09 3.36 27.73
CA GLN A 199 -2.28 3.45 28.94
C GLN A 199 -0.77 3.33 28.66
N ILE A 200 -0.35 2.38 27.82
CA ILE A 200 1.08 2.24 27.47
C ILE A 200 1.58 3.38 26.57
N GLU A 201 0.71 3.96 25.72
CA GLU A 201 1.06 5.13 24.92
C GLU A 201 1.21 6.40 25.77
N GLU A 202 0.30 6.64 26.72
CA GLU A 202 0.40 7.73 27.68
C GLU A 202 1.66 7.60 28.54
N LEU A 203 2.00 6.38 28.96
CA LEU A 203 3.25 6.09 29.65
C LEU A 203 4.47 6.39 28.77
N LEU A 204 4.46 5.96 27.51
CA LEU A 204 5.54 6.25 26.56
C LEU A 204 5.71 7.76 26.37
N ASP A 205 4.60 8.49 26.22
CA ASP A 205 4.59 9.93 26.07
C ASP A 205 5.17 10.62 27.31
N LYS A 206 4.77 10.17 28.52
CA LYS A 206 5.30 10.68 29.79
C LYS A 206 6.81 10.46 29.88
N LEU A 207 7.29 9.25 29.61
CA LEU A 207 8.72 8.90 29.66
C LEU A 207 9.53 9.62 28.57
N SER A 208 8.89 10.07 27.50
CA SER A 208 9.52 10.78 26.38
C SER A 208 9.72 12.28 26.63
N VAL A 209 9.07 12.89 27.62
CA VAL A 209 9.09 14.35 27.85
C VAL A 209 10.50 14.90 28.10
N SER A 210 11.35 14.14 28.80
CA SER A 210 12.70 14.57 29.18
C SER A 210 13.79 14.15 28.20
N LEU A 211 13.42 13.47 27.10
CA LEU A 211 14.36 12.95 26.12
C LEU A 211 14.72 13.99 25.06
N THR A 212 15.95 13.89 24.57
CA THR A 212 16.47 14.66 23.43
C THR A 212 15.95 14.10 22.10
N GLY A 213 16.10 14.86 21.02
CA GLY A 213 15.71 14.41 19.67
C GLY A 213 16.40 13.09 19.26
N GLU A 214 17.70 12.95 19.53
CA GLU A 214 18.46 11.73 19.24
C GLU A 214 17.92 10.51 20.02
N GLU A 215 17.47 10.72 21.26
CA GLU A 215 16.91 9.66 22.09
C GLU A 215 15.50 9.26 21.65
N LEU A 216 14.70 10.22 21.17
CA LEU A 216 13.40 9.93 20.56
C LEU A 216 13.56 9.15 19.24
N GLU A 217 14.59 9.45 18.44
CA GLU A 217 14.90 8.68 17.24
C GLU A 217 15.30 7.22 17.57
N ILE A 218 15.93 6.98 18.71
CA ILE A 218 16.21 5.61 19.20
C ILE A 218 14.89 4.89 19.51
N ILE A 219 13.97 5.53 20.24
CA ILE A 219 12.64 4.95 20.51
C ILE A 219 11.92 4.64 19.20
N GLU A 220 11.95 5.57 18.25
CA GLU A 220 11.31 5.38 16.95
C GLU A 220 11.85 4.14 16.23
N LYS A 221 13.17 3.93 16.22
CA LYS A 221 13.80 2.74 15.64
C LYS A 221 13.40 1.45 16.37
N LEU A 222 13.35 1.48 17.70
CA LEU A 222 12.91 0.34 18.51
C LEU A 222 11.45 -0.01 18.24
N TYR A 223 10.58 1.01 18.12
CA TYR A 223 9.16 0.86 17.81
C TYR A 223 8.98 0.21 16.43
N HIS A 224 9.65 0.73 15.39
CA HIS A 224 9.60 0.15 14.05
C HIS A 224 10.16 -1.27 14.02
N ARG A 225 11.26 -1.53 14.72
CA ARG A 225 11.85 -2.88 14.79
C ARG A 225 10.90 -3.89 15.44
N ALA A 226 10.17 -3.47 16.48
CA ALA A 226 9.16 -4.31 17.10
C ALA A 226 7.98 -4.58 16.14
N MET A 227 7.53 -3.60 15.35
CA MET A 227 6.52 -3.81 14.30
C MET A 227 6.97 -4.80 13.23
N GLU A 228 8.24 -4.73 12.78
CA GLU A 228 8.81 -5.74 11.87
C GLU A 228 8.79 -7.15 12.50
N LEU A 229 9.16 -7.24 13.78
CA LEU A 229 9.18 -8.50 14.52
C LEU A 229 7.78 -9.10 14.74
N GLU A 230 6.75 -8.26 14.92
CA GLU A 230 5.34 -8.70 14.94
C GLU A 230 4.93 -9.34 13.61
N ILE A 231 5.30 -8.72 12.49
CA ILE A 231 5.05 -9.29 11.16
C ILE A 231 5.81 -10.61 10.97
N GLU A 232 7.09 -10.66 11.37
CA GLU A 232 7.89 -11.90 11.36
C GLU A 232 7.22 -12.99 12.21
N PHE A 233 6.67 -12.63 13.38
CA PHE A 233 5.96 -13.54 14.28
C PHE A 233 4.72 -14.15 13.63
N TYR A 234 3.89 -13.36 12.94
CA TYR A 234 2.72 -13.87 12.20
C TYR A 234 3.11 -14.72 10.99
N ASN A 235 4.14 -14.31 10.24
CA ASN A 235 4.60 -15.06 9.06
C ASN A 235 5.30 -16.39 9.42
N ALA A 236 5.82 -16.53 10.64
CA ALA A 236 6.42 -17.77 11.11
C ALA A 236 5.39 -18.84 11.51
N GLN A 237 4.09 -18.50 11.59
CA GLN A 237 3.06 -19.47 11.93
C GLN A 237 2.87 -20.48 10.78
N PRO A 238 2.75 -21.79 11.08
CA PRO A 238 2.60 -22.79 10.04
C PRO A 238 1.24 -22.64 9.34
N ILE A 239 1.22 -22.52 8.02
CA ILE A 239 -0.02 -22.45 7.24
C ILE A 239 -0.11 -23.71 6.39
N VAL A 240 -1.10 -24.56 6.69
CA VAL A 240 -1.28 -25.86 6.02
C VAL A 240 -2.40 -25.84 4.99
N GLN A 241 -3.33 -24.91 5.13
CA GLN A 241 -4.43 -24.67 4.21
C GLN A 241 -4.01 -23.77 3.04
N PRO A 242 -4.68 -23.86 1.87
CA PRO A 242 -4.50 -22.91 0.77
C PRO A 242 -4.82 -21.47 1.18
N VAL A 243 -4.05 -20.52 0.66
CA VAL A 243 -4.17 -19.09 1.02
C VAL A 243 -4.25 -18.18 -0.20
N VAL A 244 -5.03 -17.11 -0.08
CA VAL A 244 -5.20 -16.10 -1.13
C VAL A 244 -4.15 -14.98 -1.07
N VAL A 245 -3.36 -14.94 0.00
CA VAL A 245 -2.28 -13.96 0.22
C VAL A 245 -0.98 -14.63 0.66
N PRO A 246 0.19 -14.08 0.27
CA PRO A 246 0.32 -13.11 -0.81
C PRO A 246 -0.07 -13.72 -2.16
N PHE A 247 -0.65 -12.93 -3.07
CA PHE A 247 -1.16 -13.40 -4.36
C PHE A 247 -0.11 -14.17 -5.16
N THR A 248 1.16 -13.75 -5.09
CA THR A 248 2.28 -14.44 -5.74
C THR A 248 2.50 -15.88 -5.29
N LYS A 249 1.99 -16.32 -4.13
CA LYS A 249 2.04 -17.75 -3.74
C LYS A 249 1.07 -18.64 -4.51
N LEU A 250 0.03 -18.06 -5.12
CA LEU A 250 -0.89 -18.78 -5.99
C LEU A 250 -0.30 -19.01 -7.38
N HIS A 251 0.78 -18.31 -7.69
CA HIS A 251 1.42 -18.36 -8.99
C HIS A 251 2.50 -19.44 -9.01
N GLU A 252 2.33 -20.42 -9.91
CA GLU A 252 3.39 -21.35 -10.26
C GLU A 252 4.34 -20.70 -11.26
N ALA A 253 5.66 -20.74 -11.02
CA ALA A 253 6.67 -20.14 -11.91
C ALA A 253 6.68 -20.69 -13.35
N ALA A 254 5.95 -21.79 -13.61
CA ALA A 254 5.73 -22.30 -14.95
C ALA A 254 4.76 -21.44 -15.77
N ASN A 255 3.87 -20.67 -15.12
CA ASN A 255 2.87 -19.80 -15.72
C ASN A 255 3.42 -18.37 -15.91
N HIS A 256 2.68 -17.49 -16.58
CA HIS A 256 3.02 -16.05 -16.64
C HIS A 256 2.20 -15.25 -15.63
N LEU A 257 2.81 -14.24 -15.00
CA LEU A 257 2.11 -13.25 -14.18
C LEU A 257 2.33 -11.86 -14.78
N ALA A 258 1.27 -11.24 -15.28
CA ALA A 258 1.36 -9.94 -15.93
C ALA A 258 0.75 -8.84 -15.04
N PHE A 259 1.58 -7.89 -14.62
CA PHE A 259 1.17 -6.68 -13.93
C PHE A 259 1.00 -5.54 -14.92
N PHE A 260 -0.13 -4.86 -14.83
CA PHE A 260 -0.43 -3.67 -15.59
C PHE A 260 -0.75 -2.53 -14.63
N SER A 261 -0.28 -1.33 -14.98
CA SER A 261 -0.64 -0.12 -14.25
C SER A 261 -0.90 1.02 -15.22
N ASP A 262 -1.89 1.85 -14.90
CA ASP A 262 -1.87 3.23 -15.38
C ASP A 262 -0.70 4.00 -14.74
N PHE A 263 -0.32 5.13 -15.32
CA PHE A 263 0.80 5.93 -14.83
C PHE A 263 0.40 7.13 -13.98
N ASP A 264 -0.62 7.89 -14.35
CA ASP A 264 -0.82 9.26 -13.88
C ASP A 264 -1.22 9.30 -12.40
N LEU A 265 -2.40 9.78 -12.03
CA LEU A 265 -2.79 9.84 -10.61
C LEU A 265 -2.82 8.46 -9.91
N THR A 266 -2.71 7.38 -10.69
CA THR A 266 -2.35 6.03 -10.23
C THR A 266 -0.93 5.94 -9.62
N CYS A 267 0.15 6.30 -10.32
CA CYS A 267 1.53 6.18 -9.80
C CYS A 267 2.12 7.50 -9.29
N THR A 268 1.61 8.65 -9.72
CA THR A 268 2.18 9.99 -9.48
C THR A 268 1.23 10.84 -8.63
N VAL A 269 1.80 11.82 -7.93
CA VAL A 269 1.00 12.79 -7.13
C VAL A 269 0.40 13.88 -8.03
N LEU A 270 1.04 14.15 -9.17
CA LEU A 270 0.65 15.20 -10.11
C LEU A 270 0.41 14.59 -11.49
N ASP A 271 -0.60 15.11 -12.18
CA ASP A 271 -0.97 14.72 -13.53
C ASP A 271 0.14 15.06 -14.55
N SER A 272 0.47 14.12 -15.43
CA SER A 272 1.57 14.31 -16.40
C SER A 272 1.30 15.44 -17.40
N SER A 273 0.04 15.69 -17.79
CA SER A 273 -0.30 16.76 -18.73
C SER A 273 -0.01 18.14 -18.13
N ALA A 274 -0.30 18.32 -16.84
CA ALA A 274 0.01 19.55 -16.11
C ALA A 274 1.53 19.78 -16.00
N ILE A 275 2.30 18.71 -15.81
CA ILE A 275 3.77 18.80 -15.77
C ILE A 275 4.33 19.19 -17.13
N LEU A 276 3.89 18.55 -18.20
CA LEU A 276 4.32 18.87 -19.57
C LEU A 276 3.96 20.31 -19.96
N ALA A 277 2.78 20.78 -19.56
CA ALA A 277 2.38 22.18 -19.75
C ALA A 277 3.27 23.16 -18.99
N GLU A 278 3.64 22.88 -17.74
CA GLU A 278 4.54 23.74 -16.97
C GLU A 278 5.94 23.77 -17.59
N ILE A 279 6.45 22.63 -18.07
CA ILE A 279 7.71 22.58 -18.82
C ILE A 279 7.62 23.48 -20.07
N ALA A 280 6.53 23.40 -20.83
CA ALA A 280 6.32 24.25 -22.00
C ALA A 280 6.38 25.75 -21.66
N ILE A 281 5.73 26.16 -20.58
CA ILE A 281 5.72 27.55 -20.09
C ILE A 281 7.15 28.00 -19.71
N LEU A 282 7.89 27.14 -19.01
CA LEU A 282 9.28 27.43 -18.62
C LEU A 282 10.23 27.47 -19.81
N SER A 283 10.06 26.60 -20.81
CA SER A 283 10.84 26.61 -22.05
C SER A 283 10.61 27.91 -22.84
N ALA A 284 9.37 28.38 -22.94
CA ALA A 284 9.06 29.68 -23.56
C ALA A 284 9.74 30.86 -22.83
N PHE A 285 9.82 30.79 -21.49
CA PHE A 285 10.51 31.81 -20.69
C PHE A 285 12.02 31.83 -20.93
N LYS A 286 12.67 30.65 -20.99
CA LYS A 286 14.12 30.54 -21.29
C LYS A 286 14.45 31.07 -22.69
N ALA A 287 13.62 30.73 -23.69
CA ALA A 287 13.80 31.21 -25.05
C ALA A 287 13.75 32.76 -25.14
N GLY A 288 12.79 33.38 -24.45
CA GLY A 288 12.65 34.85 -24.40
C GLY A 288 13.80 35.60 -23.72
N GLN A 289 14.56 34.96 -22.83
CA GLN A 289 15.75 35.55 -22.21
C GLN A 289 17.03 35.38 -23.04
N SER A 290 17.11 34.34 -23.88
CA SER A 290 18.32 33.96 -24.61
C SER A 290 18.64 34.84 -25.83
N GLY A 291 17.74 35.75 -26.23
CA GLY A 291 18.00 36.84 -27.18
C GLY A 291 18.49 36.42 -28.57
N THR A 292 18.40 35.15 -28.95
CA THR A 292 18.94 34.62 -30.21
C THR A 292 17.81 34.42 -31.24
N ASP A 293 17.75 35.38 -32.18
CA ASP A 293 17.26 35.33 -33.56
C ASP A 293 16.03 34.47 -33.93
N ASN A 294 14.82 35.02 -33.73
CA ASN A 294 13.81 35.25 -34.79
C ASN A 294 12.52 35.86 -34.17
N LEU A 295 12.39 37.18 -34.31
CA LEU A 295 11.38 38.05 -33.68
C LEU A 295 9.93 37.92 -34.22
N SER A 296 9.53 36.78 -34.83
CA SER A 296 8.19 36.67 -35.45
C SER A 296 7.34 35.45 -35.06
N ALA A 297 7.80 34.57 -34.15
CA ALA A 297 7.01 33.37 -33.81
C ALA A 297 7.14 32.86 -32.36
N GLN A 298 7.75 33.61 -31.43
CA GLN A 298 7.88 33.16 -30.04
C GLN A 298 6.65 33.59 -29.22
N ARG A 299 5.92 32.62 -28.66
CA ARG A 299 4.79 32.88 -27.75
C ARG A 299 5.30 33.35 -26.39
N LEU A 300 4.65 34.36 -25.83
CA LEU A 300 4.98 34.83 -24.48
C LEU A 300 4.59 33.77 -23.45
N PRO A 301 5.33 33.62 -22.33
CA PRO A 301 4.98 32.69 -21.25
C PRO A 301 3.56 32.91 -20.68
N SER A 302 3.08 34.17 -20.66
CA SER A 302 1.71 34.50 -20.28
C SER A 302 0.69 33.91 -21.25
N ASP A 303 0.98 33.92 -22.54
CA ASP A 303 0.10 33.39 -23.58
C ASP A 303 0.03 31.86 -23.50
N MET A 304 1.17 31.22 -23.21
CA MET A 304 1.24 29.76 -22.97
C MET A 304 0.43 29.36 -21.75
N ARG A 305 0.56 30.08 -20.63
CA ARG A 305 -0.25 29.83 -19.42
C ARG A 305 -1.74 30.03 -19.67
N ASN A 306 -2.12 31.13 -20.33
CA ASN A 306 -3.52 31.37 -20.68
C ASN A 306 -4.08 30.28 -21.62
N SER A 307 -3.26 29.81 -22.57
CA SER A 307 -3.62 28.71 -23.48
C SER A 307 -3.85 27.41 -22.70
N TRP A 308 -2.95 27.06 -21.77
CA TRP A 308 -3.10 25.89 -20.92
C TRP A 308 -4.35 25.99 -20.03
N ASP A 309 -4.54 27.13 -19.35
CA ASP A 309 -5.69 27.36 -18.48
C ASP A 309 -7.02 27.25 -19.25
N ALA A 310 -7.06 27.72 -20.50
CA ALA A 310 -8.22 27.58 -21.38
C ALA A 310 -8.46 26.12 -21.78
N LEU A 311 -7.43 25.40 -22.22
CA LEU A 311 -7.52 23.99 -22.60
C LEU A 311 -7.94 23.10 -21.43
N SER A 312 -7.31 23.29 -20.25
CA SER A 312 -7.60 22.52 -19.04
C SER A 312 -9.02 22.76 -18.53
N ARG A 313 -9.48 24.02 -18.52
CA ARG A 313 -10.87 24.35 -18.15
C ARG A 313 -11.87 23.70 -19.12
N GLN A 314 -11.64 23.86 -20.41
CA GLN A 314 -12.50 23.30 -21.45
C GLN A 314 -12.54 21.76 -21.37
N TYR A 315 -11.39 21.12 -21.16
CA TYR A 315 -11.31 19.68 -20.95
C TYR A 315 -12.16 19.26 -19.75
N THR A 316 -12.01 19.92 -18.61
CA THR A 316 -12.74 19.57 -17.38
C THR A 316 -14.25 19.68 -17.56
N GLU A 317 -14.73 20.76 -18.18
CA GLU A 317 -16.15 21.00 -18.43
C GLU A 317 -16.74 19.98 -19.42
N GLU A 318 -16.06 19.73 -20.53
CA GLU A 318 -16.53 18.81 -21.56
C GLU A 318 -16.37 17.33 -21.15
N HIS A 319 -15.36 17.00 -20.35
CA HIS A 319 -15.16 15.66 -19.81
C HIS A 319 -16.33 15.29 -18.92
N GLU A 320 -16.75 16.17 -17.99
CA GLU A 320 -17.91 15.89 -17.14
C GLU A 320 -19.20 15.69 -17.97
N GLN A 321 -19.42 16.52 -19.00
CA GLN A 321 -20.53 16.33 -19.95
C GLN A 321 -20.43 15.00 -20.70
N CYS A 322 -19.22 14.63 -21.10
CA CYS A 322 -18.98 13.34 -21.74
C CYS A 322 -19.35 12.21 -20.80
N ILE A 323 -18.86 12.22 -19.55
CA ILE A 323 -19.20 11.19 -18.55
C ILE A 323 -20.71 11.10 -18.35
N GLU A 324 -21.42 12.22 -18.21
CA GLU A 324 -22.89 12.22 -18.08
C GLU A 324 -23.57 11.59 -19.30
N SER A 325 -23.06 11.84 -20.51
CA SER A 325 -23.59 11.23 -21.74
C SER A 325 -23.32 9.72 -21.88
N LEU A 326 -22.35 9.18 -21.13
CA LEU A 326 -22.08 7.73 -21.09
C LEU A 326 -23.14 6.97 -20.30
N LEU A 327 -23.82 7.63 -19.36
CA LEU A 327 -24.64 6.94 -18.37
C LEU A 327 -25.99 6.52 -18.99
N PRO A 328 -26.39 5.24 -18.84
CA PRO A 328 -27.73 4.81 -19.20
C PRO A 328 -28.78 5.52 -18.32
N SER A 329 -30.03 5.58 -18.81
CA SER A 329 -31.12 6.21 -18.07
C SER A 329 -31.52 5.44 -16.80
N GLU A 330 -31.26 4.14 -16.77
CA GLU A 330 -31.49 3.27 -15.62
C GLU A 330 -30.21 2.49 -15.30
N GLN A 331 -29.92 2.35 -14.00
CA GLN A 331 -28.80 1.54 -13.53
C GLN A 331 -29.02 0.07 -13.89
N ALA A 332 -27.98 -0.57 -14.44
CA ALA A 332 -28.02 -1.97 -14.81
C ALA A 332 -28.23 -2.87 -13.58
N LYS A 333 -29.15 -3.84 -13.68
CA LYS A 333 -29.45 -4.80 -12.61
C LYS A 333 -28.39 -5.89 -12.46
N ALA A 334 -27.59 -6.09 -13.50
CA ALA A 334 -26.48 -7.03 -13.56
C ALA A 334 -25.35 -6.38 -14.36
N PHE A 335 -24.13 -6.88 -14.17
CA PHE A 335 -22.96 -6.41 -14.91
C PHE A 335 -23.17 -6.55 -16.43
N ASP A 336 -23.12 -5.42 -17.15
CA ASP A 336 -23.30 -5.34 -18.60
C ASP A 336 -22.05 -4.76 -19.27
N TYR A 337 -21.13 -5.67 -19.59
CA TYR A 337 -19.85 -5.33 -20.20
C TYR A 337 -19.98 -4.79 -21.63
N GLU A 338 -20.88 -5.37 -22.45
CA GLU A 338 -21.03 -4.98 -23.85
C GLU A 338 -21.54 -3.55 -23.99
N SER A 339 -22.57 -3.18 -23.20
CA SER A 339 -23.09 -1.81 -23.18
C SER A 339 -22.06 -0.81 -22.64
N LEU A 340 -21.27 -1.21 -21.63
CA LEU A 340 -20.19 -0.39 -21.10
C LEU A 340 -19.13 -0.10 -22.18
N CYS A 341 -18.66 -1.12 -22.89
CA CYS A 341 -17.70 -0.96 -24.00
C CYS A 341 -18.22 0.01 -25.05
N LYS A 342 -19.47 -0.19 -25.51
CA LYS A 342 -20.08 0.65 -26.53
C LYS A 342 -20.16 2.11 -26.10
N ASN A 343 -20.51 2.38 -24.84
CA ASN A 343 -20.59 3.76 -24.35
C ASN A 343 -19.20 4.39 -24.21
N LEU A 344 -18.19 3.64 -23.75
CA LEU A 344 -16.81 4.13 -23.65
C LEU A 344 -16.16 4.46 -25.02
N GLU A 345 -16.75 4.08 -26.14
CA GLU A 345 -16.35 4.59 -27.46
C GLU A 345 -16.57 6.12 -27.55
N GLN A 346 -17.60 6.66 -26.89
CA GLN A 346 -17.83 8.10 -26.86
C GLN A 346 -16.71 8.84 -26.11
N LEU A 347 -16.27 8.30 -24.97
CA LEU A 347 -15.11 8.81 -24.24
C LEU A 347 -13.86 8.72 -25.12
N SER A 348 -13.70 7.64 -25.87
CA SER A 348 -12.57 7.48 -26.79
C SER A 348 -12.53 8.55 -27.89
N ASN A 349 -13.70 8.91 -28.44
CA ASN A 349 -13.81 10.00 -29.41
C ASN A 349 -13.58 11.37 -28.77
N PHE A 350 -13.98 11.55 -27.50
CA PHE A 350 -13.69 12.75 -26.74
C PHE A 350 -12.18 12.94 -26.55
N GLU A 351 -11.46 11.93 -26.05
CA GLU A 351 -10.01 12.01 -25.80
C GLU A 351 -9.21 12.26 -27.09
N LYS A 352 -9.57 11.62 -28.20
CA LYS A 352 -8.89 11.87 -29.48
C LYS A 352 -9.05 13.31 -29.96
N ARG A 353 -10.21 13.93 -29.72
CA ARG A 353 -10.46 15.35 -30.04
C ARG A 353 -9.73 16.29 -29.09
N THR A 354 -9.64 15.97 -27.79
CA THR A 354 -8.92 16.80 -26.81
C THR A 354 -7.43 16.84 -27.15
N ASN A 355 -6.83 15.70 -27.50
CA ASN A 355 -5.45 15.63 -27.97
C ASN A 355 -5.21 16.42 -29.26
N CYS A 356 -6.14 16.39 -30.23
CA CYS A 356 -6.05 17.25 -31.41
C CYS A 356 -5.96 18.73 -31.04
N ARG A 357 -6.80 19.21 -30.10
CA ARG A 357 -6.77 20.61 -29.67
C ARG A 357 -5.46 20.99 -29.00
N VAL A 358 -4.85 20.08 -28.23
CA VAL A 358 -3.55 20.31 -27.60
C VAL A 358 -2.46 20.47 -28.66
N ILE A 359 -2.43 19.60 -29.67
CA ILE A 359 -1.49 19.71 -30.80
C ILE A 359 -1.73 21.00 -31.59
N GLU A 360 -2.97 21.28 -32.00
CA GLU A 360 -3.34 22.49 -32.76
C GLU A 360 -3.03 23.78 -31.99
N SER A 361 -3.11 23.74 -30.66
CA SER A 361 -2.72 24.87 -29.84
C SER A 361 -1.24 25.18 -29.92
N GLY A 362 -0.38 24.24 -30.35
CA GLY A 362 1.08 24.39 -30.36
C GLY A 362 1.70 24.48 -28.96
N LEU A 363 0.96 24.13 -27.90
CA LEU A 363 1.41 24.19 -26.51
C LEU A 363 2.70 23.38 -26.29
N LEU A 364 2.82 22.24 -26.97
CA LEU A 364 3.91 21.29 -26.74
C LEU A 364 5.18 21.59 -27.56
N LYS A 365 5.12 22.58 -28.45
CA LYS A 365 6.22 22.91 -29.36
C LYS A 365 7.37 23.58 -28.60
N GLY A 366 8.61 23.16 -28.89
CA GLY A 366 9.80 23.77 -28.32
C GLY A 366 10.21 23.21 -26.95
N ILE A 367 9.51 22.19 -26.44
CA ILE A 367 9.94 21.48 -25.23
C ILE A 367 11.19 20.66 -25.54
N HIS A 368 12.25 20.83 -24.75
CA HIS A 368 13.47 20.05 -24.89
C HIS A 368 13.33 18.68 -24.20
N LEU A 369 13.79 17.62 -24.85
CA LEU A 369 13.84 16.26 -24.29
C LEU A 369 14.55 16.22 -22.92
N GLU A 370 15.64 16.97 -22.78
CA GLU A 370 16.39 17.05 -21.53
C GLU A 370 15.58 17.67 -20.37
N ASP A 371 14.71 18.63 -20.66
CA ASP A 371 13.83 19.23 -19.64
C ASP A 371 12.74 18.23 -19.21
N ILE A 372 12.23 17.41 -20.14
CA ILE A 372 11.30 16.30 -19.85
C ILE A 372 11.95 15.26 -18.94
N LYS A 373 13.18 14.83 -19.27
CA LYS A 373 13.92 13.85 -18.47
C LYS A 373 14.14 14.35 -17.04
N LYS A 374 14.58 15.60 -16.88
CA LYS A 374 14.75 16.24 -15.56
C LYS A 374 13.46 16.34 -14.77
N ALA A 375 12.34 16.61 -15.44
CA ALA A 375 11.04 16.65 -14.78
C ALA A 375 10.61 15.26 -14.33
N GLY A 376 10.77 14.24 -15.18
CA GLY A 376 10.50 12.84 -14.84
C GLY A 376 11.35 12.37 -13.66
N GLU A 377 12.65 12.66 -13.65
CA GLU A 377 13.54 12.28 -12.54
C GLU A 377 13.15 12.89 -11.19
N ARG A 378 12.52 14.06 -11.20
CA ARG A 378 12.04 14.79 -10.02
C ARG A 378 10.59 14.50 -9.67
N LEU A 379 9.92 13.68 -10.48
CA LEU A 379 8.52 13.35 -10.30
C LEU A 379 8.35 12.60 -8.99
N VAL A 380 7.40 13.06 -8.18
CA VAL A 380 7.06 12.40 -6.92
C VAL A 380 6.03 11.32 -7.22
N LEU A 381 6.44 10.07 -7.00
CA LEU A 381 5.53 8.93 -7.03
C LEU A 381 4.69 8.88 -5.74
N GLN A 382 3.51 8.29 -5.83
CA GLN A 382 2.65 7.99 -4.68
C GLN A 382 3.40 7.13 -3.65
N ASP A 383 3.10 7.34 -2.37
CA ASP A 383 3.73 6.59 -1.28
C ASP A 383 3.53 5.08 -1.46
N GLY A 384 4.62 4.30 -1.37
CA GLY A 384 4.65 2.85 -1.61
C GLY A 384 4.75 2.40 -3.08
N CYS A 385 4.54 3.30 -4.05
CA CYS A 385 4.58 2.98 -5.48
C CYS A 385 5.99 2.55 -5.92
N ARG A 386 7.02 3.28 -5.45
CA ARG A 386 8.42 2.95 -5.72
C ARG A 386 8.77 1.54 -5.26
N GLU A 387 8.46 1.21 -4.01
CA GLU A 387 8.77 -0.07 -3.38
C GLU A 387 8.03 -1.21 -4.09
N PHE A 388 6.81 -0.96 -4.57
CA PHE A 388 6.05 -1.91 -5.37
C PHE A 388 6.78 -2.28 -6.68
N PHE A 389 7.13 -1.31 -7.53
CA PHE A 389 7.79 -1.60 -8.80
C PHE A 389 9.20 -2.17 -8.62
N GLN A 390 9.96 -1.71 -7.61
CA GLN A 390 11.24 -2.31 -7.26
C GLN A 390 11.09 -3.79 -6.86
N LYS A 391 10.02 -4.13 -6.13
CA LYS A 391 9.72 -5.51 -5.77
C LYS A 391 9.34 -6.35 -6.99
N VAL A 392 8.51 -5.83 -7.89
CA VAL A 392 8.14 -6.49 -9.16
C VAL A 392 9.38 -6.88 -9.97
N ILE A 393 10.31 -5.94 -10.14
CA ILE A 393 11.54 -6.19 -10.90
C ILE A 393 12.42 -7.23 -10.21
N LYS A 394 12.55 -7.15 -8.87
CA LYS A 394 13.33 -8.13 -8.10
C LYS A 394 12.80 -9.56 -8.21
N ILE A 395 11.49 -9.75 -8.42
CA ILE A 395 10.88 -11.08 -8.55
C ILE A 395 10.69 -11.52 -10.01
N LYS A 396 11.01 -10.66 -10.97
CA LYS A 396 10.69 -10.82 -12.39
C LYS A 396 11.13 -12.17 -12.97
N GLU A 397 12.43 -12.45 -12.89
CA GLU A 397 13.01 -13.70 -13.40
C GLU A 397 12.56 -14.92 -12.60
N LYS A 398 12.38 -14.77 -11.28
CA LYS A 398 12.05 -15.88 -10.38
C LYS A 398 10.62 -16.38 -10.59
N LEU A 399 9.70 -15.48 -10.87
CA LEU A 399 8.26 -15.76 -10.96
C LEU A 399 7.70 -15.51 -12.36
N ASN A 400 8.54 -15.41 -13.39
CA ASN A 400 8.13 -15.20 -14.79
C ASN A 400 7.10 -14.06 -14.92
N VAL A 401 7.46 -12.92 -14.33
CA VAL A 401 6.58 -11.75 -14.25
C VAL A 401 6.86 -10.80 -15.40
N ASP A 402 5.81 -10.26 -15.99
CA ASP A 402 5.88 -9.15 -16.92
C ASP A 402 5.22 -7.92 -16.29
N CYS A 403 5.78 -6.74 -16.53
CA CYS A 403 5.23 -5.49 -16.01
C CYS A 403 5.09 -4.46 -17.12
N HIS A 404 3.90 -3.91 -17.24
CA HIS A 404 3.51 -3.00 -18.30
C HIS A 404 2.86 -1.74 -17.73
N ILE A 405 3.26 -0.58 -18.25
CA ILE A 405 2.55 0.69 -18.04
C ILE A 405 1.72 0.98 -19.28
N LEU A 406 0.42 1.23 -19.09
CA LEU A 406 -0.51 1.61 -20.15
C LEU A 406 -1.05 3.01 -19.79
N SER A 407 -0.63 4.06 -20.50
CA SER A 407 -0.96 5.44 -20.13
C SER A 407 -1.33 6.31 -21.35
N TYR A 408 -2.17 7.32 -21.10
CA TYR A 408 -2.49 8.37 -22.08
C TYR A 408 -1.43 9.46 -22.17
N CYS A 409 -0.43 9.44 -21.29
CA CYS A 409 0.59 10.47 -21.22
C CYS A 409 1.13 10.81 -22.61
N TRP A 410 1.23 12.11 -22.90
CA TRP A 410 1.62 12.58 -24.22
C TRP A 410 3.08 12.26 -24.57
N CYS A 411 3.92 11.92 -23.59
CA CYS A 411 5.34 11.65 -23.79
C CYS A 411 5.84 10.53 -22.88
N ALA A 412 6.17 9.38 -23.47
CA ALA A 412 6.67 8.21 -22.75
C ALA A 412 8.05 8.45 -22.12
N ASP A 413 8.86 9.38 -22.62
CA ASP A 413 10.14 9.74 -21.98
C ASP A 413 9.97 10.30 -20.57
N LEU A 414 8.85 10.98 -20.27
CA LEU A 414 8.53 11.41 -18.91
C LEU A 414 8.36 10.20 -17.97
N ILE A 415 7.62 9.19 -18.43
CA ILE A 415 7.37 7.94 -17.70
C ILE A 415 8.68 7.19 -17.49
N ARG A 416 9.48 7.02 -18.56
CA ARG A 416 10.79 6.34 -18.50
C ARG A 416 11.69 7.02 -17.49
N SER A 417 11.81 8.34 -17.51
CA SER A 417 12.65 9.09 -16.57
C SER A 417 12.15 8.99 -15.12
N ALA A 418 10.84 8.98 -14.89
CA ALA A 418 10.26 8.78 -13.57
C ALA A 418 10.59 7.40 -12.98
N PHE A 419 10.50 6.34 -13.78
CA PHE A 419 10.88 5.00 -13.31
C PHE A 419 12.41 4.81 -13.26
N SER A 420 13.17 5.55 -14.08
CA SER A 420 14.64 5.48 -14.08
C SER A 420 15.21 6.01 -12.77
N SER A 421 14.65 7.11 -12.24
CA SER A 421 15.13 7.72 -10.99
C SER A 421 14.91 6.83 -9.76
N VAL A 422 13.98 5.87 -9.86
CA VAL A 422 13.70 4.89 -8.81
C VAL A 422 14.32 3.51 -9.08
N GLY A 423 15.06 3.35 -10.19
CA GLY A 423 15.81 2.13 -10.52
C GLY A 423 15.00 1.03 -11.21
N CYS A 424 14.00 1.40 -12.01
CA CYS A 424 12.99 0.47 -12.53
C CYS A 424 12.87 0.35 -14.07
N THR A 425 13.79 0.87 -14.89
CA THR A 425 13.53 1.07 -16.34
C THR A 425 13.78 -0.09 -17.28
N ASP A 426 14.89 -0.83 -17.17
CA ASP A 426 15.27 -1.81 -18.22
C ASP A 426 14.29 -3.00 -18.30
N ASP A 427 13.50 -3.18 -17.25
CA ASP A 427 12.59 -4.30 -17.06
C ASP A 427 11.10 -3.96 -17.20
N LEU A 428 10.76 -2.68 -17.39
CA LEU A 428 9.38 -2.19 -17.48
C LEU A 428 8.99 -1.84 -18.92
N SER A 429 7.91 -2.43 -19.41
CA SER A 429 7.40 -2.11 -20.75
C SER A 429 6.44 -0.94 -20.70
N ILE A 430 6.80 0.19 -21.29
CA ILE A 430 5.96 1.41 -21.30
C ILE A 430 5.25 1.53 -22.64
N HIS A 431 3.92 1.59 -22.60
CA HIS A 431 3.06 1.84 -23.76
C HIS A 431 2.31 3.15 -23.51
N SER A 432 2.71 4.18 -24.23
CA SER A 432 2.19 5.53 -24.11
C SER A 432 2.45 6.27 -25.41
N ASN A 433 1.81 7.43 -25.59
CA ASN A 433 2.15 8.32 -26.70
C ASN A 433 3.60 8.84 -26.58
N GLU A 434 4.13 9.36 -27.68
CA GLU A 434 5.46 9.97 -27.69
C GLU A 434 5.43 11.32 -28.38
N PHE A 435 6.31 12.24 -28.00
CA PHE A 435 6.50 13.46 -28.79
C PHE A 435 7.23 13.14 -30.10
N ASP A 436 6.85 13.86 -31.15
CA ASP A 436 7.68 13.94 -32.35
C ASP A 436 8.79 14.98 -32.13
N TYR A 437 10.03 14.58 -32.43
CA TYR A 437 11.21 15.39 -32.14
C TYR A 437 11.97 15.75 -33.42
N GLU A 438 12.35 17.02 -33.53
CA GLU A 438 13.44 17.46 -34.39
C GLU A 438 14.69 17.60 -33.52
N GLU A 439 15.67 16.73 -33.75
CA GLU A 439 16.87 16.54 -32.93
C GLU A 439 16.56 16.17 -31.47
N SER A 440 16.29 17.15 -30.62
CA SER A 440 15.96 16.97 -29.18
C SER A 440 14.92 17.98 -28.71
N VAL A 441 14.18 18.57 -29.65
CA VAL A 441 13.17 19.59 -29.42
C VAL A 441 11.84 19.10 -30.00
N SER A 442 10.79 19.13 -29.19
CA SER A 442 9.45 18.74 -29.62
C SER A 442 8.96 19.63 -30.76
N THR A 443 8.47 19.02 -31.84
CA THR A 443 7.84 19.72 -32.96
C THR A 443 6.47 20.31 -32.57
N GLY A 444 5.89 19.81 -31.47
CA GLY A 444 4.54 20.08 -31.00
C GLY A 444 3.55 18.99 -31.39
N GLU A 445 3.95 18.05 -32.25
CA GLU A 445 3.16 16.89 -32.63
C GLU A 445 3.33 15.74 -31.64
N ILE A 446 2.30 14.89 -31.55
CA ILE A 446 2.31 13.66 -30.73
C ILE A 446 2.20 12.47 -31.68
N VAL A 447 3.11 11.51 -31.53
CA VAL A 447 3.00 10.16 -32.06
C VAL A 447 1.96 9.39 -31.24
N ARG A 448 0.75 9.32 -31.79
CA ARG A 448 -0.46 8.80 -31.14
C ARG A 448 -0.51 7.29 -31.17
N THR A 449 -0.11 6.65 -30.08
CA THR A 449 -0.12 5.19 -29.92
C THR A 449 -1.24 4.72 -28.98
N MET A 450 -1.57 5.51 -27.96
CA MET A 450 -2.54 5.18 -26.91
C MET A 450 -3.23 6.45 -26.41
N GLU A 451 -4.40 6.75 -26.96
CA GLU A 451 -5.12 8.00 -26.65
C GLU A 451 -6.46 7.77 -25.94
N SER A 452 -6.90 6.52 -25.79
CA SER A 452 -8.27 6.24 -25.39
C SER A 452 -8.46 4.92 -24.65
N PRO A 453 -9.61 4.74 -23.97
CA PRO A 453 -9.91 3.49 -23.27
C PRO A 453 -9.88 2.28 -24.21
N MET A 454 -10.32 2.46 -25.45
CA MET A 454 -10.28 1.40 -26.47
C MET A 454 -8.87 1.06 -26.92
N ASP A 455 -7.96 2.03 -27.00
CA ASP A 455 -6.56 1.78 -27.35
C ASP A 455 -5.85 1.04 -26.20
N LYS A 456 -6.12 1.43 -24.95
CA LYS A 456 -5.64 0.75 -23.73
C LYS A 456 -6.06 -0.72 -23.72
N VAL A 457 -7.36 -1.00 -23.83
CA VAL A 457 -7.87 -2.38 -23.74
C VAL A 457 -7.42 -3.25 -24.92
N LYS A 458 -7.30 -2.68 -26.12
CA LYS A 458 -6.75 -3.38 -27.27
C LYS A 458 -5.29 -3.77 -27.05
N THR A 459 -4.49 -2.88 -26.50
CA THR A 459 -3.08 -3.13 -26.18
C THR A 459 -2.96 -4.19 -25.09
N PHE A 460 -3.74 -4.06 -24.00
CA PHE A 460 -3.84 -5.05 -22.93
C PHE A 460 -4.14 -6.45 -23.46
N ARG A 461 -5.20 -6.61 -24.27
CA ARG A 461 -5.57 -7.89 -24.89
C ARG A 461 -4.45 -8.44 -25.79
N SER A 462 -3.80 -7.58 -26.57
CA SER A 462 -2.70 -8.00 -27.44
C SER A 462 -1.53 -8.55 -26.65
N ILE A 463 -1.18 -7.92 -25.53
CA ILE A 463 -0.10 -8.39 -24.64
C ILE A 463 -0.46 -9.76 -24.06
N LEU A 464 -1.66 -9.90 -23.48
CA LEU A 464 -2.10 -11.19 -22.92
C LEU A 464 -2.20 -12.31 -23.97
N THR A 465 -2.63 -11.99 -25.19
CA THR A 465 -2.69 -12.96 -26.31
C THR A 465 -1.30 -13.48 -26.67
N ASN A 466 -0.28 -12.60 -26.66
CA ASN A 466 1.09 -13.00 -26.94
C ASN A 466 1.67 -13.92 -25.84
N LEU A 467 1.30 -13.69 -24.58
CA LEU A 467 1.72 -14.50 -23.43
C LEU A 467 1.02 -15.88 -23.36
N SER A 468 -0.19 -15.99 -23.88
CA SER A 468 -1.05 -17.18 -23.78
C SER A 468 -0.78 -18.26 -24.83
N SER A 469 0.21 -18.07 -25.70
CA SER A 469 0.54 -19.00 -26.78
C SER A 469 1.02 -20.38 -26.30
N GLU A 470 1.49 -20.53 -25.04
CA GLU A 470 1.98 -21.82 -24.51
C GLU A 470 1.62 -22.14 -23.04
N LYS A 471 1.16 -21.17 -22.22
CA LYS A 471 1.01 -21.32 -20.75
C LYS A 471 -0.22 -20.59 -20.19
N LYS A 472 -0.71 -21.01 -19.00
CA LYS A 472 -1.72 -20.24 -18.26
C LYS A 472 -1.09 -18.92 -17.80
N HIS A 473 -1.90 -17.86 -17.73
CA HIS A 473 -1.47 -16.56 -17.21
C HIS A 473 -2.41 -16.08 -16.10
N LEU A 474 -1.88 -15.22 -15.24
CA LEU A 474 -2.64 -14.41 -14.30
C LEU A 474 -2.35 -12.94 -14.61
N SER A 475 -3.39 -12.12 -14.59
CA SER A 475 -3.30 -10.70 -14.90
C SER A 475 -3.83 -9.85 -13.74
N VAL A 476 -3.08 -8.81 -13.40
CA VAL A 476 -3.49 -7.80 -12.42
C VAL A 476 -3.39 -6.44 -13.06
N TYR A 477 -4.46 -5.65 -13.01
CA TYR A 477 -4.47 -4.28 -13.51
C TYR A 477 -4.72 -3.30 -12.37
N ILE A 478 -3.90 -2.25 -12.29
CA ILE A 478 -4.03 -1.18 -11.30
C ILE A 478 -4.33 0.13 -12.03
N GLY A 479 -5.39 0.83 -11.66
CA GLY A 479 -5.76 2.09 -12.28
C GLY A 479 -6.67 2.93 -11.39
N ASP A 480 -6.93 4.18 -11.79
CA ASP A 480 -7.71 5.13 -11.00
C ASP A 480 -8.80 5.86 -11.80
N SER A 481 -8.84 5.70 -13.13
CA SER A 481 -9.69 6.48 -14.01
C SER A 481 -10.76 5.67 -14.77
N VAL A 482 -11.77 6.35 -15.32
CA VAL A 482 -12.76 5.75 -16.23
C VAL A 482 -12.08 5.12 -17.45
N GLY A 483 -10.93 5.68 -17.86
CA GLY A 483 -10.14 5.17 -18.98
C GLY A 483 -9.56 3.78 -18.76
N ASP A 484 -9.41 3.37 -17.51
CA ASP A 484 -8.86 2.08 -17.13
C ASP A 484 -9.94 1.00 -16.98
N LEU A 485 -11.21 1.38 -16.96
CA LEU A 485 -12.30 0.54 -16.51
C LEU A 485 -12.39 -0.79 -17.28
N LEU A 486 -12.14 -0.78 -18.59
CA LEU A 486 -12.16 -2.01 -19.39
C LEU A 486 -11.01 -2.95 -19.08
N CYS A 487 -9.79 -2.42 -18.94
CA CYS A 487 -8.64 -3.24 -18.57
C CYS A 487 -8.76 -3.78 -17.13
N LEU A 488 -9.25 -2.94 -16.21
CA LEU A 488 -9.58 -3.34 -14.85
C LEU A 488 -10.57 -4.51 -14.81
N LEU A 489 -11.62 -4.45 -15.63
CA LEU A 489 -12.64 -5.50 -15.68
C LEU A 489 -12.17 -6.76 -16.40
N GLU A 490 -11.30 -6.65 -17.41
CA GLU A 490 -10.78 -7.82 -18.13
C GLU A 490 -9.66 -8.55 -17.41
N ALA A 491 -8.89 -7.86 -16.57
CA ALA A 491 -7.88 -8.49 -15.75
C ALA A 491 -8.51 -9.48 -14.76
N ASP A 492 -7.78 -10.54 -14.42
CA ASP A 492 -8.21 -11.51 -13.41
C ASP A 492 -8.43 -10.80 -12.05
N VAL A 493 -7.56 -9.84 -11.74
CA VAL A 493 -7.71 -8.94 -10.61
C VAL A 493 -7.59 -7.48 -11.05
N GLY A 494 -8.73 -6.78 -11.11
CA GLY A 494 -8.77 -5.33 -11.26
C GLY A 494 -8.73 -4.62 -9.91
N ILE A 495 -7.74 -3.75 -9.71
CA ILE A 495 -7.55 -2.95 -8.50
C ILE A 495 -7.66 -1.46 -8.84
N VAL A 496 -8.69 -0.83 -8.30
CA VAL A 496 -8.86 0.61 -8.33
C VAL A 496 -8.11 1.24 -7.16
N ILE A 497 -7.17 2.13 -7.45
CA ILE A 497 -6.54 2.98 -6.44
C ILE A 497 -7.12 4.39 -6.53
N GLY A 498 -7.22 5.08 -5.39
CA GLY A 498 -7.74 6.45 -5.32
C GLY A 498 -9.27 6.53 -5.21
N SER A 499 -9.78 7.75 -5.40
CA SER A 499 -11.15 8.14 -5.03
C SER A 499 -11.96 8.72 -6.19
N SER A 500 -11.65 8.34 -7.44
CA SER A 500 -12.37 8.83 -8.62
C SER A 500 -13.88 8.56 -8.53
N ILE A 501 -14.66 9.64 -8.43
CA ILE A 501 -16.12 9.58 -8.35
C ILE A 501 -16.68 9.17 -9.70
N SER A 502 -16.14 9.70 -10.80
CA SER A 502 -16.59 9.39 -12.15
C SER A 502 -16.38 7.92 -12.51
N LEU A 503 -15.25 7.31 -12.13
CA LEU A 503 -15.00 5.87 -12.32
C LEU A 503 -16.10 5.05 -11.63
N ARG A 504 -16.38 5.35 -10.36
CA ARG A 504 -17.38 4.63 -9.57
C ARG A 504 -18.78 4.83 -10.13
N ARG A 505 -19.14 6.07 -10.45
CA ARG A 505 -20.43 6.44 -11.05
C ARG A 505 -20.68 5.69 -12.34
N VAL A 506 -19.69 5.68 -13.26
CA VAL A 506 -19.80 4.93 -14.51
C VAL A 506 -19.91 3.44 -14.22
N GLY A 507 -18.97 2.86 -13.48
CA GLY A 507 -18.97 1.42 -13.18
C GLY A 507 -20.27 0.92 -12.56
N GLU A 508 -20.77 1.61 -11.53
CA GLU A 508 -22.02 1.24 -10.83
C GLU A 508 -23.23 1.30 -11.76
N GLN A 509 -23.29 2.27 -12.68
CA GLN A 509 -24.38 2.37 -13.67
C GLN A 509 -24.42 1.18 -14.63
N PHE A 510 -23.28 0.52 -14.87
CA PHE A 510 -23.17 -0.71 -15.67
C PHE A 510 -23.10 -1.98 -14.81
N GLY A 511 -23.44 -1.89 -13.52
CA GLY A 511 -23.53 -3.06 -12.63
C GLY A 511 -22.19 -3.56 -12.08
N VAL A 512 -21.13 -2.76 -12.13
CA VAL A 512 -19.84 -3.08 -11.49
C VAL A 512 -19.95 -2.88 -9.98
N SER A 513 -19.41 -3.83 -9.21
CA SER A 513 -19.30 -3.76 -7.76
C SER A 513 -17.89 -3.38 -7.33
N PHE A 514 -17.77 -2.30 -6.55
CA PHE A 514 -16.51 -1.87 -5.94
C PHE A 514 -16.41 -2.41 -4.52
N VAL A 515 -15.42 -3.28 -4.27
CA VAL A 515 -15.24 -3.96 -2.98
C VAL A 515 -13.90 -3.56 -2.39
N PRO A 516 -13.81 -3.06 -1.14
CA PRO A 516 -12.51 -2.79 -0.55
C PRO A 516 -11.65 -4.05 -0.50
N LEU A 517 -10.38 -3.91 -0.87
CA LEU A 517 -9.49 -5.04 -1.16
C LEU A 517 -9.46 -6.02 0.01
N TYR A 518 -9.15 -5.56 1.22
CA TYR A 518 -9.06 -6.41 2.41
C TYR A 518 -10.34 -7.26 2.69
N PRO A 519 -11.56 -6.67 2.85
CA PRO A 519 -12.77 -7.47 2.97
C PRO A 519 -13.04 -8.39 1.77
N GLY A 520 -12.70 -7.94 0.56
CA GLY A 520 -12.80 -8.75 -0.66
C GLY A 520 -11.93 -10.01 -0.59
N LEU A 521 -10.70 -9.89 -0.11
CA LEU A 521 -9.78 -11.01 0.09
C LEU A 521 -10.27 -11.98 1.16
N ILE A 522 -10.84 -11.48 2.26
CA ILE A 522 -11.42 -12.34 3.30
C ILE A 522 -12.58 -13.18 2.73
N ARG A 523 -13.44 -12.57 1.89
CA ARG A 523 -14.49 -13.31 1.18
C ARG A 523 -13.90 -14.36 0.25
N LYS A 524 -12.87 -14.00 -0.53
CA LYS A 524 -12.16 -14.95 -1.40
C LYS A 524 -11.52 -16.09 -0.62
N GLN A 525 -10.92 -15.83 0.53
CA GLN A 525 -10.35 -16.85 1.41
C GLN A 525 -11.41 -17.84 1.93
N ARG A 526 -12.66 -17.39 2.13
CA ARG A 526 -13.79 -18.27 2.49
C ARG A 526 -14.22 -19.17 1.34
N GLU A 527 -14.10 -18.66 0.11
CA GLU A 527 -14.47 -19.34 -1.13
C GLU A 527 -13.43 -20.35 -1.60
N VAL A 528 -12.17 -20.25 -1.16
CA VAL A 528 -11.08 -21.16 -1.59
C VAL A 528 -11.52 -22.61 -1.39
N PRO A 529 -11.74 -23.38 -2.47
CA PRO A 529 -12.08 -24.77 -2.36
C PRO A 529 -10.86 -25.56 -1.90
N SER A 530 -11.08 -26.78 -1.41
CA SER A 530 -10.00 -27.72 -1.06
C SER A 530 -9.15 -28.17 -2.26
N GLU A 531 -9.55 -27.85 -3.51
CA GLU A 531 -8.83 -28.22 -4.74
C GLU A 531 -8.86 -27.09 -5.80
N ASP A 532 -7.66 -26.74 -6.31
CA ASP A 532 -7.23 -26.12 -7.59
C ASP A 532 -8.22 -25.37 -8.53
N SER A 533 -9.20 -24.62 -8.02
CA SER A 533 -9.92 -23.64 -8.87
C SER A 533 -9.35 -22.23 -8.71
N LEU A 534 -9.13 -21.53 -9.83
CA LEU A 534 -8.81 -20.11 -9.84
C LEU A 534 -9.93 -19.30 -9.16
N VAL A 535 -9.58 -18.64 -8.06
CA VAL A 535 -10.51 -17.87 -7.20
C VAL A 535 -10.94 -16.55 -7.87
N TRP A 536 -10.15 -16.08 -8.84
CA TRP A 536 -10.38 -14.86 -9.61
C TRP A 536 -10.49 -15.17 -11.08
N ASN A 537 -11.39 -14.45 -11.74
CA ASN A 537 -11.62 -14.50 -13.16
C ASN A 537 -11.91 -13.08 -13.64
N GLY A 538 -11.38 -12.73 -14.81
CA GLY A 538 -11.77 -11.52 -15.52
C GLY A 538 -13.26 -11.50 -15.84
N LEU A 539 -13.79 -10.30 -16.09
CA LEU A 539 -15.18 -10.03 -16.43
C LEU A 539 -16.20 -10.48 -15.37
N SER A 540 -15.78 -10.55 -14.10
CA SER A 540 -16.68 -10.88 -12.98
C SER A 540 -17.63 -9.75 -12.60
N GLY A 541 -17.39 -8.53 -13.08
CA GLY A 541 -18.09 -7.32 -12.64
C GLY A 541 -17.70 -6.85 -11.24
N VAL A 542 -16.66 -7.44 -10.62
CA VAL A 542 -16.14 -7.03 -9.31
C VAL A 542 -14.77 -6.39 -9.48
N LEU A 543 -14.62 -5.17 -8.98
CA LEU A 543 -13.34 -4.47 -8.88
C LEU A 543 -12.98 -4.24 -7.42
N TYR A 544 -11.71 -4.44 -7.10
CA TYR A 544 -11.20 -4.22 -5.74
C TYR A 544 -10.73 -2.79 -5.58
N THR A 545 -10.98 -2.16 -4.43
CA THR A 545 -10.48 -0.80 -4.17
C THR A 545 -9.41 -0.83 -3.11
N ALA A 546 -8.26 -0.25 -3.41
CA ALA A 546 -7.14 -0.09 -2.49
C ALA A 546 -6.97 1.37 -2.07
N SER A 547 -6.61 1.57 -0.81
CA SER A 547 -6.36 2.87 -0.19
C SER A 547 -4.94 3.40 -0.43
N SER A 548 -3.99 2.53 -0.78
CA SER A 548 -2.58 2.86 -0.99
C SER A 548 -1.84 1.78 -1.77
N TRP A 549 -0.69 2.12 -2.34
CA TRP A 549 0.22 1.13 -2.93
C TRP A 549 0.76 0.13 -1.92
N THR A 550 0.92 0.53 -0.66
CA THR A 550 1.28 -0.39 0.43
C THR A 550 0.26 -1.51 0.60
N GLU A 551 -1.03 -1.20 0.51
CA GLU A 551 -2.09 -2.22 0.58
C GLU A 551 -2.02 -3.19 -0.60
N ILE A 552 -1.77 -2.67 -1.81
CA ILE A 552 -1.60 -3.47 -3.02
C ILE A 552 -0.34 -4.35 -2.92
N HIS A 553 0.76 -3.80 -2.40
CA HIS A 553 2.00 -4.53 -2.14
C HIS A 553 1.76 -5.68 -1.15
N ALA A 554 1.08 -5.39 -0.03
CA ALA A 554 0.77 -6.35 1.00
C ALA A 554 -0.06 -7.53 0.45
N PHE A 555 -1.06 -7.22 -0.39
CA PHE A 555 -1.84 -8.22 -1.09
C PHE A 555 -0.99 -9.08 -2.04
N LEU A 556 -0.20 -8.44 -2.91
CA LEU A 556 0.46 -9.15 -4.00
C LEU A 556 1.72 -9.91 -3.56
N PHE A 557 2.51 -9.30 -2.69
CA PHE A 557 3.85 -9.78 -2.31
C PHE A 557 3.98 -10.15 -0.84
N GLY A 558 3.05 -9.69 0.01
CA GLY A 558 3.17 -9.81 1.45
C GLY A 558 4.10 -8.73 2.01
N ALA A 559 4.57 -8.95 3.24
CA ALA A 559 5.49 -8.05 3.92
C ALA A 559 6.94 -8.19 3.46
#